data_AF-A0A6V7IGV6-F1
#
_entry.id   AF-A0A6V7IGV6-F1
#
_cell.length_a   1.000
_cell.length_b   1.000
_cell.length_c   1.000
_cell.angle_alpha   90.00
_cell.angle_beta   90.00
_cell.angle_gamma   90.00
#
_symmetry.space_group_name_H-M   'P 1'
#
loop_
_entity.id
_entity.type
_entity.pdbx_description
1 polymer ?
#
loop_
_entity_poly.entity_id
_entity_poly.type
_entity_poly.pdbx_seq_one_letter_code
_entity_poly.pdbx_strand_id
1 'polypeptide(L)'
;NENLKTAISGTLIGLTSERNWTYACGVQYQLDSTSTLRMKFDREQQLDASIQQLVYDGVKVTLAFGIDFTDFINSSHRVGLAIDLEA
;
A
#
# COMPACT_ATOMS: atom_id res chain seq x y z
N ASN A 1 -14.05 1.78 -15.07
CA ASN A 1 -13.65 2.97 -14.31
C ASN A 1 -12.15 3.13 -14.53
N GLU A 2 -11.72 4.12 -15.31
CA GLU A 2 -10.31 4.30 -15.72
C GLU A 2 -9.40 4.77 -14.58
N ASN A 3 -9.99 5.31 -13.52
CA ASN A 3 -9.27 5.80 -12.34
C ASN A 3 -8.87 4.67 -11.38
N LEU A 4 -9.37 3.44 -11.59
CA LEU A 4 -9.13 2.29 -10.73
C LEU A 4 -8.19 1.28 -11.40
N LYS A 5 -7.03 1.05 -10.78
CA LYS A 5 -6.09 0.00 -11.17
C LYS A 5 -6.01 -1.02 -10.05
N THR A 6 -6.09 -2.30 -10.39
CA THR A 6 -5.96 -3.41 -9.45
C THR A 6 -4.84 -4.33 -9.89
N ALA A 7 -4.19 -4.98 -8.92
CA ALA A 7 -3.17 -5.97 -9.17
C ALA A 7 -3.26 -7.08 -8.13
N ILE A 8 -2.93 -8.30 -8.54
CA ILE A 8 -2.79 -9.45 -7.64
C ILE A 8 -1.40 -10.03 -7.87
N SER A 9 -0.70 -10.31 -6.80
CA SER A 9 0.58 -11.02 -6.82
C SER A 9 0.43 -12.35 -6.10
N GLY A 10 1.03 -13.40 -6.65
CA GLY A 10 1.12 -14.71 -6.05
C GLY A 10 2.48 -15.32 -6.39
N THR A 11 3.21 -15.76 -5.38
CA THR A 11 4.53 -16.39 -5.56
C THR A 11 4.63 -17.58 -4.61
N LEU A 12 5.12 -18.69 -5.14
CA LEU A 12 5.47 -19.87 -4.33
C LEU A 12 6.94 -19.72 -3.92
N ILE A 13 7.21 -19.67 -2.62
CA ILE A 13 8.56 -19.59 -2.08
C ILE A 13 8.91 -20.96 -1.47
N GLY A 14 9.80 -21.70 -2.13
CA GLY A 14 10.34 -22.99 -1.67
C GLY A 14 10.02 -24.19 -2.57
N LEU A 15 10.99 -25.10 -2.71
CA LEU A 15 10.87 -26.39 -3.40
C LEU A 15 10.72 -27.57 -2.41
N THR A 16 10.63 -27.29 -1.11
CA THR A 16 10.53 -28.28 -0.03
C THR A 16 9.08 -28.68 0.23
N SER A 17 8.87 -29.73 1.05
CA SER A 17 7.55 -30.29 1.39
C SER A 17 6.58 -29.28 2.03
N GLU A 18 7.08 -28.19 2.59
CA GLU A 18 6.29 -27.07 3.08
C GLU A 18 6.08 -26.05 1.96
N ARG A 19 4.91 -26.10 1.32
CA ARG A 19 4.51 -25.11 0.30
C ARG A 19 4.16 -23.79 0.97
N ASN A 20 5.07 -22.83 0.93
CA ASN A 20 4.82 -21.48 1.42
C ASN A 20 4.39 -20.56 0.26
N TRP A 21 3.10 -20.23 0.20
CA TRP A 21 2.53 -19.36 -0.81
C TRP A 21 2.45 -17.93 -0.27
N THR A 22 3.16 -16.98 -0.86
CA THR A 22 2.94 -15.55 -0.60
C THR A 22 1.95 -15.01 -1.63
N TYR A 23 0.96 -14.23 -1.19
CA TYR A 23 0.03 -13.55 -2.07
C TYR A 23 -0.34 -12.18 -1.53
N ALA A 24 -0.68 -11.27 -2.44
CA ALA A 24 -1.17 -9.95 -2.10
C ALA A 24 -2.15 -9.44 -3.17
N CYS A 25 -3.09 -8.61 -2.77
CA CYS A 25 -3.89 -7.81 -3.68
C CYS A 25 -3.61 -6.33 -3.43
N GLY A 26 -3.63 -5.55 -4.51
CA GLY A 26 -3.35 -4.12 -4.47
C GLY A 26 -4.34 -3.36 -5.32
N VAL A 27 -4.60 -2.12 -4.91
CA VAL A 27 -5.41 -1.17 -5.64
C VAL A 27 -4.73 0.18 -5.62
N GLN A 28 -4.77 0.85 -6.77
CA GLN A 28 -4.47 2.26 -6.91
C GLN A 28 -5.70 2.95 -7.47
N TYR A 29 -6.16 3.98 -6.80
CA TYR A 29 -7.31 4.78 -7.21
C TYR A 29 -6.92 6.24 -7.33
N GLN A 30 -7.13 6.80 -8.52
CA GLN A 30 -6.99 8.23 -8.75
C GLN A 30 -8.28 8.91 -8.26
N LEU A 31 -8.20 9.64 -7.14
CA LEU A 31 -9.35 10.31 -6.54
C LEU A 31 -9.78 11.51 -7.38
N ASP A 32 -8.80 12.30 -7.81
CA ASP A 32 -8.93 13.50 -8.63
C ASP A 32 -7.62 13.73 -9.42
N SER A 33 -7.44 14.87 -10.08
CA SER A 33 -6.22 15.15 -10.86
C SER A 33 -4.94 15.33 -10.03
N THR A 34 -5.03 15.48 -8.72
CA THR A 34 -3.89 15.79 -7.83
C THR A 34 -3.66 14.74 -6.74
N SER A 35 -4.58 13.79 -6.59
CA SER A 35 -4.61 12.88 -5.44
C SER A 35 -4.75 11.41 -5.85
N THR A 36 -3.89 10.56 -5.30
CA THR A 36 -3.89 9.12 -5.54
C THR A 36 -3.94 8.36 -4.22
N LEU A 37 -4.92 7.46 -4.09
CA LEU A 37 -5.01 6.48 -3.00
C LEU A 37 -4.40 5.15 -3.45
N ARG A 38 -3.59 4.51 -2.60
CA ARG A 38 -3.08 3.15 -2.81
C ARG A 38 -3.36 2.32 -1.58
N MET A 39 -3.75 1.06 -1.78
CA MET A 39 -3.93 0.08 -0.72
C MET A 39 -3.38 -1.27 -1.18
N LYS A 40 -2.79 -2.02 -0.27
CA LYS A 40 -2.28 -3.37 -0.46
C LYS A 40 -2.68 -4.20 0.76
N PHE A 41 -3.18 -5.40 0.51
CA PHE A 41 -3.42 -6.40 1.55
C PHE A 41 -2.70 -7.69 1.18
N ASP A 42 -2.06 -8.34 2.15
CA ASP A 42 -1.29 -9.57 1.92
C ASP A 42 -1.69 -10.72 2.84
N ARG A 43 -1.05 -11.87 2.62
CA ARG A 43 -1.30 -13.12 3.34
C ARG A 43 -1.03 -13.00 4.83
N GLU A 44 -0.08 -12.15 5.20
CA GLU A 44 0.38 -11.91 6.56
C GLU A 44 -0.60 -11.03 7.36
N GLN A 45 -1.79 -10.76 6.81
CA GLN A 45 -2.82 -9.92 7.41
C GLN A 45 -2.35 -8.48 7.61
N GLN A 46 -1.46 -7.99 6.75
CA GLN A 46 -1.02 -6.60 6.75
C GLN A 46 -1.81 -5.81 5.72
N LEU A 47 -2.35 -4.67 6.14
CA LEU A 47 -2.90 -3.64 5.26
C LEU A 47 -1.92 -2.48 5.20
N ASP A 48 -1.33 -2.26 4.04
CA ASP A 48 -0.57 -1.05 3.75
C ASP A 48 -1.45 -0.11 2.91
N ALA A 49 -1.55 1.15 3.31
CA ALA A 49 -2.28 2.17 2.59
C ALA A 49 -1.49 3.48 2.53
N SER A 50 -1.71 4.25 1.47
CA SER A 50 -1.13 5.58 1.33
C SER A 50 -2.04 6.50 0.53
N ILE A 51 -2.10 7.77 0.91
CA ILE A 51 -2.63 8.85 0.09
C ILE A 51 -1.50 9.79 -0.28
N GLN A 52 -1.38 10.10 -1.56
CA GLN A 52 -0.44 11.07 -2.09
C GLN A 52 -1.24 12.21 -2.70
N GLN A 53 -0.83 13.44 -2.40
CA GLN A 53 -1.49 14.66 -2.85
C GLN A 53 -0.47 15.68 -3.34
N LEU A 54 -0.67 16.21 -4.54
CA LEU A 54 0.00 17.42 -5.00
C LEU A 54 -0.66 18.62 -4.31
N VAL A 55 0.04 19.26 -3.39
CA VAL A 55 -0.49 20.38 -2.57
C VAL A 55 -0.15 21.75 -3.17
N TYR A 56 0.95 21.83 -3.91
CA TYR A 56 1.37 22.99 -4.68
C TYR A 56 2.17 22.50 -5.89
N ASP A 57 2.41 23.38 -6.87
CA ASP A 57 3.26 23.03 -8.01
C ASP A 57 4.66 22.62 -7.52
N GLY A 58 5.12 21.46 -7.96
CA GLY A 58 6.36 20.85 -7.48
C GLY A 58 6.35 20.34 -6.03
N VAL A 59 5.23 20.37 -5.28
CA VAL A 59 5.16 19.88 -3.88
C VAL A 59 4.14 18.77 -3.75
N LYS A 60 4.61 17.55 -3.46
CA LYS A 60 3.77 16.38 -3.18
C LYS A 60 3.94 15.96 -1.73
N VAL A 61 2.84 15.60 -1.09
CA VAL A 61 2.81 15.04 0.26
C VAL A 61 2.21 13.65 0.19
N THR A 62 2.87 12.67 0.82
CA THR A 62 2.34 11.32 0.97
C THR A 62 2.21 10.96 2.44
N LEU A 63 1.00 10.62 2.87
CA LEU A 63 0.75 9.98 4.16
C LEU A 63 0.55 8.48 3.92
N ALA A 64 1.27 7.65 4.66
CA ALA A 64 1.20 6.20 4.57
C ALA A 64 0.97 5.58 5.96
N PHE A 65 0.26 4.46 5.99
CA PHE A 65 0.09 3.67 7.20
C PHE A 65 0.05 2.18 6.88
N GLY A 66 0.53 1.37 7.81
CA GLY A 66 0.51 -0.08 7.77
C GLY A 66 -0.14 -0.62 9.03
N ILE A 67 -1.23 -1.37 8.88
CA ILE A 67 -1.95 -2.00 9.98
C ILE A 67 -1.70 -3.50 9.94
N ASP A 68 -1.24 -4.03 11.06
CA ASP A 68 -1.09 -5.45 11.30
C ASP A 68 -2.34 -5.98 11.99
N PHE A 69 -3.11 -6.80 11.27
CA PHE A 69 -4.35 -7.37 11.79
C PHE A 69 -4.16 -8.70 12.56
N THR A 70 -2.93 -9.23 12.65
CA THR A 70 -2.67 -10.44 13.43
C THR A 70 -2.84 -10.22 14.93
N ASP A 71 -2.49 -9.01 15.42
CA ASP A 71 -2.77 -8.52 16.76
C ASP A 71 -2.97 -7.00 16.73
N PHE A 72 -4.20 -6.55 16.50
CA PHE A 72 -4.48 -5.12 16.35
C PHE A 72 -4.15 -4.27 17.60
N ILE A 73 -4.07 -4.86 18.80
CA ILE A 73 -3.85 -4.09 20.04
C ILE A 73 -2.36 -3.99 20.35
N ASN A 74 -1.61 -5.08 20.15
CA ASN A 74 -0.21 -5.17 20.58
C ASN A 74 0.79 -5.16 19.43
N SER A 75 0.35 -5.21 18.18
CA SER A 75 1.24 -5.15 17.03
C SER A 75 1.79 -3.73 16.79
N SER A 76 2.92 -3.67 16.10
CA SER A 76 3.54 -2.42 15.69
C SER A 76 2.92 -1.93 14.39
N HIS A 77 1.90 -1.09 14.48
CA HIS A 77 1.41 -0.34 13.34
C HIS A 77 2.45 0.68 12.85
N ARG A 78 2.49 0.90 11.54
CA ARG A 78 3.44 1.82 10.90
C ARG A 78 2.69 3.06 10.43
N VAL A 79 3.32 4.21 10.58
CA VAL A 79 2.88 5.48 9.97
C VAL A 79 4.09 6.13 9.34
N GLY A 80 3.91 6.72 8.15
CA GLY A 80 4.96 7.39 7.40
C GLY A 80 4.44 8.66 6.76
N LEU A 81 5.30 9.66 6.67
CA LEU A 81 5.05 10.92 5.97
C LEU A 81 6.23 11.19 5.03
N ALA A 82 5.94 11.49 3.78
CA ALA A 82 6.92 11.94 2.80
C ALA A 82 6.49 13.29 2.22
N ILE A 83 7.48 14.15 1.94
CA ILE A 83 7.31 15.42 1.25
C ILE A 83 8.31 15.42 0.10
N ASP A 84 7.81 15.39 -1.11
CA ASP A 84 8.62 15.43 -2.33
C ASP A 84 8.59 16.85 -2.89
N LEU A 85 9.77 17.43 -3.10
CA LEU A 85 9.97 18.76 -3.68
C LEU A 85 10.67 18.63 -5.03
N GLU A 86 10.03 19.14 -6.08
CA GLU A 86 10.58 19.26 -7.43
C GLU A 86 10.97 20.74 -7.65
N ALA A 87 12.14 20.95 -8.26
CA ALA A 87 12.74 22.27 -8.51
C ALA A 87 12.39 22.82 -9.90
#